data_AF-A0A0C9YEF0-F1
#
_entry.id   AF-A0A0C9YEF0-F1
#
_cell.length_a   1.000
_cell.length_b   1.000
_cell.length_c   1.000
_cell.angle_alpha   90.00
_cell.angle_beta   90.00
_cell.angle_gamma   90.00
#
_symmetry.space_group_name_H-M   'P 1'
#
loop_
_entity.id
_entity.type
_entity.pdbx_description
1 polymer ?
#
loop_
_entity_poly.entity_id
_entity_poly.type
_entity_poly.pdbx_seq_one_letter_code
_entity_poly.pdbx_strand_id
1 'polypeptide(L)'
;LERQWTALHAQTGLEGFYIAVRGTVKDLSEPKVFFTQKAENFVQTILDIELHRLALCLESWAVSGLDYLLMKKKVSANMKMNYTNYECQIVECYGIMLTGWPFSGIVQNPSKIGGQAEVEKLLDALNSEACKWVRLTDEELRARVIHNMERQARGESVYHPRHTRTTKALTTQCTRTSSVSSDASADSNSD
;
A
#
# COMPACT_ATOMS: atom_id res chain seq x y z
N LEU A 1 -17.53 -17.52 28.44
CA LEU A 1 -17.42 -16.04 28.38
C LEU A 1 -18.79 -15.39 28.30
N GLU A 2 -19.54 -15.52 27.20
CA GLU A 2 -20.85 -14.85 27.08
C GLU A 2 -21.83 -15.21 28.22
N ARG A 3 -22.05 -16.51 28.48
CA ARG A 3 -22.91 -16.98 29.60
C ARG A 3 -22.48 -16.45 30.98
N GLN A 4 -21.17 -16.26 31.19
CA GLN A 4 -20.65 -15.75 32.48
C GLN A 4 -20.95 -14.26 32.63
N TRP A 5 -20.84 -13.50 31.54
CA TRP A 5 -21.20 -12.08 31.53
C TRP A 5 -22.70 -11.86 31.65
N THR A 6 -23.53 -12.68 31.01
CA THR A 6 -24.98 -12.65 31.20
C THR A 6 -25.36 -12.93 32.67
N ALA A 7 -24.74 -13.93 33.28
CA ALA A 7 -24.96 -14.26 34.69
C ALA A 7 -24.51 -13.13 35.62
N LEU A 8 -23.35 -12.51 35.34
CA LEU A 8 -22.83 -11.39 36.13
C LEU A 8 -23.78 -10.18 36.05
N HIS A 9 -24.22 -9.80 34.84
CA HIS A 9 -25.20 -8.75 34.64
C HIS A 9 -26.49 -9.02 35.44
N ALA A 10 -27.02 -10.25 35.35
CA ALA A 10 -28.23 -10.64 36.06
C ALA A 10 -28.09 -10.60 37.60
N GLN A 11 -26.91 -10.91 38.14
CA GLN A 11 -26.67 -10.96 39.58
C GLN A 11 -26.33 -9.60 40.20
N THR A 12 -25.66 -8.73 39.45
CA THR A 12 -25.08 -7.49 40.00
C THR A 12 -25.73 -6.22 39.46
N GLY A 13 -26.50 -6.32 38.37
CA GLY A 13 -27.04 -5.16 37.67
C GLY A 13 -25.99 -4.34 36.91
N LEU A 14 -24.77 -4.85 36.75
CA LEU A 14 -23.70 -4.17 36.03
C LEU A 14 -24.04 -4.04 34.54
N GLU A 15 -23.94 -2.82 34.00
CA GLU A 15 -24.14 -2.52 32.59
C GLU A 15 -22.78 -2.40 31.91
N GLY A 16 -22.61 -2.97 30.72
CA GLY A 16 -21.33 -2.90 30.03
C GLY A 16 -21.29 -3.69 28.74
N PHE A 17 -20.12 -3.68 28.12
CA PHE A 17 -19.83 -4.47 26.92
C PHE A 17 -18.39 -4.98 26.98
N TYR A 18 -18.11 -6.07 26.28
CA TYR A 18 -16.73 -6.48 25.98
C TYR A 18 -16.61 -6.82 24.50
N ILE A 19 -15.41 -6.58 23.97
CA ILE A 19 -15.02 -6.97 22.62
C ILE A 19 -13.72 -7.75 22.76
N ALA A 20 -13.71 -8.99 22.26
CA ALA A 20 -12.51 -9.80 22.16
C ALA A 20 -12.28 -10.15 20.70
N VAL A 21 -11.12 -9.74 20.17
CA VAL A 21 -10.71 -9.96 18.79
C VAL A 21 -9.47 -10.85 18.75
N ARG A 22 -9.20 -11.48 17.61
CA ARG A 22 -7.94 -12.19 17.40
C ARG A 22 -6.76 -11.22 17.42
N GLY A 23 -5.63 -11.70 17.94
CA GLY A 23 -4.38 -10.93 18.00
C GLY A 23 -3.45 -11.17 16.81
N THR A 24 -3.60 -12.29 16.10
CA THR A 24 -2.74 -12.63 14.97
C THR A 24 -3.55 -13.01 13.74
N VAL A 25 -2.93 -12.90 12.55
CA VAL A 25 -3.55 -13.34 11.28
C VAL A 25 -3.75 -14.86 11.24
N LYS A 26 -3.00 -15.62 12.06
CA LYS A 26 -3.06 -17.09 12.09
C LYS A 26 -4.30 -17.61 12.82
N ASP A 27 -4.87 -16.81 13.72
CA ASP A 27 -6.05 -17.18 14.48
C ASP A 27 -7.31 -17.00 13.62
N LEU A 28 -8.12 -18.05 13.46
CA LEU A 28 -9.35 -18.00 12.65
C LEU A 28 -10.60 -17.67 13.48
N SER A 29 -10.43 -17.13 14.69
CA SER A 29 -11.58 -16.80 15.55
C SER A 29 -12.25 -15.50 15.12
N GLU A 30 -13.57 -15.52 14.97
CA GLU A 30 -14.38 -14.33 14.81
C GLU A 30 -14.38 -13.45 16.08
N PRO A 31 -14.52 -12.13 15.96
CA PRO A 31 -14.71 -11.22 17.10
C PRO A 31 -15.88 -11.65 17.99
N LYS A 32 -15.60 -11.81 19.29
CA LYS A 32 -16.64 -12.08 20.30
C LYS A 32 -17.05 -10.76 20.93
N VAL A 33 -18.32 -10.43 20.75
CA VAL A 33 -18.91 -9.18 21.26
C VAL A 33 -20.04 -9.53 22.21
N PHE A 34 -20.08 -8.85 23.35
CA PHE A 34 -21.20 -8.90 24.30
C PHE A 34 -21.56 -7.50 24.71
N PHE A 35 -22.85 -7.25 24.90
CA PHE A 35 -23.38 -5.97 25.31
C PHE A 35 -24.62 -6.16 26.17
N THR A 36 -24.76 -5.29 27.16
CA THR A 36 -26.06 -5.07 27.80
C THR A 36 -26.84 -4.02 27.03
N GLN A 37 -28.17 -4.05 27.13
CA GLN A 37 -29.05 -3.16 26.36
C GLN A 37 -28.71 -1.67 26.57
N LYS A 38 -28.41 -1.27 27.82
CA LYS A 38 -28.08 0.13 28.10
C LYS A 38 -26.73 0.53 27.54
N ALA A 39 -25.75 -0.37 27.57
CA ALA A 39 -24.42 -0.12 27.03
C ALA A 39 -24.46 0.01 25.50
N GLU A 40 -25.23 -0.85 24.81
CA GLU A 40 -25.44 -0.74 23.38
C GLU A 40 -26.11 0.60 23.00
N ASN A 41 -27.19 0.95 23.70
CA ASN A 41 -27.89 2.21 23.47
C ASN A 41 -26.97 3.42 23.68
N PHE A 42 -26.11 3.40 24.71
CA PHE A 42 -25.11 4.44 24.93
C PHE A 42 -24.13 4.56 23.77
N VAL A 43 -23.55 3.44 23.32
CA VAL A 43 -22.56 3.45 22.22
C VAL A 43 -23.20 3.94 20.92
N GLN A 44 -24.40 3.48 20.58
CA GLN A 44 -25.08 3.90 19.35
C GLN A 44 -25.56 5.36 19.42
N THR A 45 -26.15 5.78 20.54
CA THR A 45 -26.80 7.10 20.63
C THR A 45 -25.83 8.22 20.95
N ILE A 46 -24.85 7.97 21.83
CA ILE A 46 -23.93 9.00 22.32
C ILE A 46 -22.64 9.04 21.50
N LEU A 47 -22.11 7.86 21.16
CA LEU A 47 -20.86 7.79 20.40
C LEU A 47 -21.09 7.80 18.89
N ASP A 48 -22.34 7.63 18.42
CA ASP A 48 -22.70 7.52 17.00
C ASP A 48 -21.84 6.48 16.26
N ILE A 49 -21.55 5.37 16.96
CA ILE A 49 -20.73 4.28 16.45
C ILE A 49 -21.55 3.00 16.52
N GLU A 50 -21.61 2.30 15.38
CA GLU A 50 -22.10 0.93 15.36
C GLU A 50 -21.11 0.01 16.07
N LEU A 51 -21.58 -0.75 17.06
CA LEU A 51 -20.73 -1.60 17.89
C LEU A 51 -19.98 -2.66 17.07
N HIS A 52 -20.63 -3.21 16.04
CA HIS A 52 -19.99 -4.17 15.15
C HIS A 52 -18.84 -3.52 14.36
N ARG A 53 -19.00 -2.27 13.92
CA ARG A 53 -17.90 -1.50 13.33
C ARG A 53 -16.76 -1.28 14.30
N LEU A 54 -17.06 -1.01 15.58
CA LEU A 54 -16.01 -0.85 16.60
C LEU A 54 -15.20 -2.16 16.76
N ALA A 55 -15.87 -3.31 16.77
CA ALA A 55 -15.21 -4.62 16.85
C ALA A 55 -14.31 -4.89 15.63
N LEU A 56 -14.80 -4.60 14.43
CA LEU A 56 -14.02 -4.73 13.20
C LEU A 56 -12.82 -3.77 13.16
N CYS A 57 -12.98 -2.53 13.64
CA CYS A 57 -11.88 -1.58 13.76
C CYS A 57 -10.81 -2.09 14.74
N LEU A 58 -11.24 -2.60 15.89
CA LEU A 58 -10.34 -3.14 16.91
C LEU A 58 -9.60 -4.38 16.39
N GLU A 59 -10.27 -5.27 15.67
CA GLU A 59 -9.65 -6.44 15.06
C GLU A 59 -8.63 -6.04 14.00
N SER A 60 -9.00 -5.13 13.09
CA SER A 60 -8.08 -4.63 12.07
C SER A 60 -6.84 -3.98 12.70
N TRP A 61 -7.01 -3.28 13.82
CA TRP A 61 -5.90 -2.71 14.58
C TRP A 61 -5.05 -3.78 15.24
N ALA A 62 -5.66 -4.75 15.93
CA ALA A 62 -4.94 -5.80 16.63
C ALA A 62 -4.13 -6.68 15.66
N VAL A 63 -4.68 -6.95 14.47
CA VAL A 63 -4.08 -7.84 13.46
C VAL A 63 -3.06 -7.11 12.56
N SER A 64 -3.38 -5.90 12.10
CA SER A 64 -2.59 -5.18 11.09
C SER A 64 -1.95 -3.89 11.62
N GLY A 65 -2.30 -3.45 12.82
CA GLY A 65 -1.75 -2.24 13.43
C GLY A 65 -2.04 -0.97 12.66
N LEU A 66 -0.97 -0.20 12.43
CA LEU A 66 -0.94 1.18 11.94
C LEU A 66 -1.60 1.36 10.55
N ASP A 67 -1.66 0.32 9.72
CA ASP A 67 -2.20 0.38 8.36
C ASP A 67 -3.67 0.85 8.33
N TYR A 68 -4.51 0.41 9.28
CA TYR A 68 -5.89 0.87 9.38
C TYR A 68 -5.98 2.36 9.76
N LEU A 69 -5.09 2.85 10.63
CA LEU A 69 -5.01 4.27 10.99
C LEU A 69 -4.65 5.14 9.79
N LEU A 70 -3.66 4.69 9.02
CA LEU A 70 -3.11 5.41 7.88
C LEU A 70 -4.18 5.56 6.79
N MET A 71 -4.95 4.49 6.53
CA MET A 71 -6.11 4.51 5.63
C MET A 71 -7.20 5.47 6.13
N LYS A 72 -7.58 5.41 7.41
CA LYS A 72 -8.66 6.24 7.99
C LYS A 72 -8.30 7.72 8.08
N LYS A 73 -7.05 8.06 8.40
CA LYS A 73 -6.58 9.45 8.51
C LYS A 73 -6.32 10.11 7.15
N LYS A 74 -6.60 9.43 6.03
CA LYS A 74 -6.24 9.89 4.68
C LYS A 74 -4.79 10.38 4.64
N VAL A 75 -3.89 9.75 5.40
CA VAL A 75 -2.45 9.93 5.19
C VAL A 75 -2.16 9.19 3.90
N SER A 76 -2.50 9.85 2.80
CA SER A 76 -2.33 9.39 1.45
C SER A 76 -0.85 9.47 1.11
N ALA A 77 -0.05 8.61 1.72
CA ALA A 77 1.05 8.03 1.00
C ALA A 77 0.47 6.83 0.27
N ASN A 78 -0.13 7.04 -0.91
CA ASN A 78 -0.40 5.98 -1.88
C ASN A 78 0.93 5.40 -2.43
N MET A 79 1.96 5.29 -1.59
CA MET A 79 3.24 4.71 -1.89
C MET A 79 3.05 3.19 -1.89
N LYS A 80 2.48 2.70 -2.99
CA LYS A 80 2.36 1.28 -3.25
C LYS A 80 3.67 0.77 -3.79
N MET A 81 4.15 -0.32 -3.21
CA MET A 81 5.34 -1.02 -3.72
C MET A 81 5.17 -1.38 -5.19
N ASN A 82 6.16 -1.04 -6.01
CA ASN A 82 6.25 -1.47 -7.39
C ASN A 82 7.46 -2.39 -7.56
N TYR A 83 7.23 -3.69 -7.49
CA TYR A 83 8.29 -4.68 -7.60
C TYR A 83 8.81 -4.84 -9.05
N THR A 84 7.96 -4.60 -10.06
CA THR A 84 8.35 -4.73 -11.47
C THR A 84 9.28 -3.60 -11.91
N ASN A 85 8.98 -2.37 -11.49
CA ASN A 85 9.76 -1.18 -11.77
C ASN A 85 10.37 -0.62 -10.49
N TYR A 86 10.96 -1.50 -9.69
CA TYR A 86 11.50 -1.15 -8.38
C TYR A 86 12.51 0.00 -8.44
N GLU A 87 13.50 -0.10 -9.34
CA GLU A 87 14.53 0.92 -9.49
C GLU A 87 13.92 2.29 -9.85
N CYS A 88 13.07 2.38 -10.89
CA CYS A 88 12.50 3.66 -11.30
C CYS A 88 11.44 4.21 -10.33
N GLN A 89 10.45 3.39 -9.96
CA GLN A 89 9.25 3.86 -9.26
C GLN A 89 9.42 3.92 -7.74
N ILE A 90 10.43 3.23 -7.18
CA ILE A 90 10.72 3.26 -5.75
C ILE A 90 12.04 3.96 -5.48
N VAL A 91 13.14 3.43 -6.02
CA VAL A 91 14.49 3.91 -5.68
C VAL A 91 14.73 5.31 -6.21
N GLU A 92 14.57 5.53 -7.51
CA GLU A 92 14.87 6.79 -8.17
C GLU A 92 13.82 7.86 -7.86
N CYS A 93 12.55 7.48 -7.83
CA CYS A 93 11.45 8.41 -7.60
C CYS A 93 11.40 8.97 -6.17
N TYR A 94 11.72 8.16 -5.17
CA TYR A 94 11.60 8.56 -3.76
C TYR A 94 12.95 8.68 -3.04
N GLY A 95 14.05 8.27 -3.68
CA GLY A 95 15.38 8.26 -3.05
C GLY A 95 15.47 7.28 -1.89
N ILE A 96 14.72 6.18 -1.92
CA ILE A 96 14.72 5.16 -0.86
C ILE A 96 14.98 3.77 -1.43
N MET A 97 15.85 3.01 -0.77
CA MET A 97 16.22 1.67 -1.22
C MET A 97 16.12 0.67 -0.06
N LEU A 98 15.71 -0.55 -0.40
CA LEU A 98 15.68 -1.68 0.52
C LEU A 98 17.03 -2.36 0.44
N THR A 99 17.80 -2.20 1.50
CA THR A 99 19.15 -2.78 1.65
C THR A 99 19.08 -4.10 2.39
N GLY A 100 20.06 -4.98 2.15
CA GLY A 100 20.19 -6.25 2.86
C GLY A 100 19.08 -7.27 2.58
N TRP A 101 18.53 -7.23 1.36
CA TRP A 101 17.57 -8.22 0.88
C TRP A 101 18.15 -9.65 1.00
N PRO A 102 17.45 -10.59 1.68
CA PRO A 102 18.02 -11.88 2.08
C PRO A 102 18.02 -12.96 0.99
N PHE A 103 17.55 -12.63 -0.22
CA PHE A 103 17.53 -13.52 -1.38
C PHE A 103 18.44 -12.98 -2.49
N SER A 104 18.98 -13.90 -3.28
CA SER A 104 19.77 -13.53 -4.45
C SER A 104 18.90 -12.85 -5.50
N GLY A 105 19.36 -11.71 -6.02
CA GLY A 105 18.71 -11.01 -7.12
C GLY A 105 18.01 -9.71 -6.71
N ILE A 106 17.02 -9.31 -7.51
CA ILE A 106 16.30 -8.04 -7.34
C ILE A 106 15.18 -8.22 -6.30
N VAL A 107 14.88 -7.16 -5.56
CA VAL A 107 13.73 -7.10 -4.64
C VAL A 107 12.46 -7.50 -5.39
N GLN A 108 11.78 -8.53 -4.89
CA GLN A 108 10.62 -9.12 -5.55
C GLN A 108 9.39 -9.11 -4.63
N ASN A 109 8.23 -9.30 -5.23
CA ASN A 109 6.97 -9.36 -4.49
C ASN A 109 7.00 -10.56 -3.52
N PRO A 110 6.65 -10.36 -2.23
CA PRO A 110 6.53 -11.45 -1.26
C PRO A 110 5.72 -12.66 -1.73
N SER A 111 4.69 -12.47 -2.55
CA SER A 111 3.92 -13.58 -3.13
C SER A 111 4.70 -14.47 -4.10
N LYS A 112 5.89 -14.03 -4.54
CA LYS A 112 6.79 -14.76 -5.45
C LYS A 112 8.05 -15.28 -4.76
N ILE A 113 8.24 -14.98 -3.47
CA ILE A 113 9.45 -15.36 -2.72
C ILE A 113 9.52 -16.86 -2.46
N GLY A 114 8.38 -17.56 -2.52
CA GLY A 114 8.27 -19.01 -2.41
C GLY A 114 7.40 -19.44 -1.24
N GLY A 115 7.80 -20.51 -0.55
CA GLY A 115 7.09 -21.11 0.56
C GLY A 115 7.25 -20.36 1.88
N GLN A 116 6.56 -20.84 2.92
CA GLN A 116 6.49 -20.19 4.24
C GLN A 116 7.88 -19.93 4.85
N ALA A 117 8.82 -20.88 4.72
CA ALA A 117 10.16 -20.75 5.29
C ALA A 117 10.95 -19.57 4.71
N GLU A 118 10.80 -19.29 3.41
CA GLU A 118 11.46 -18.14 2.78
C GLU A 118 10.82 -16.84 3.25
N VAL A 119 9.49 -16.79 3.34
CA VAL A 119 8.79 -15.62 3.89
C VAL A 119 9.18 -15.35 5.36
N GLU A 120 9.33 -16.40 6.18
CA GLU A 120 9.82 -16.28 7.56
C GLU A 120 11.25 -15.74 7.60
N LYS A 121 12.15 -16.21 6.72
CA LYS A 121 13.51 -15.65 6.59
C LYS A 121 13.50 -14.15 6.27
N LEU A 122 12.59 -13.70 5.40
CA LEU A 122 12.43 -12.28 5.11
C LEU A 122 11.96 -11.49 6.34
N LEU A 123 10.98 -12.03 7.06
CA LEU A 123 10.47 -11.43 8.29
C LEU A 123 11.56 -11.27 9.34
N ASP A 124 12.38 -12.30 9.55
CA ASP A 124 13.50 -12.26 10.49
C ASP A 124 14.56 -11.23 10.08
N ALA A 125 14.86 -11.13 8.77
CA ALA A 125 15.79 -10.12 8.26
C ALA A 125 15.27 -8.69 8.48
N LEU A 126 13.97 -8.45 8.31
CA LEU A 126 13.35 -7.15 8.59
C LEU A 126 13.38 -6.83 10.09
N ASN A 127 13.03 -7.80 10.95
CA ASN A 127 13.01 -7.62 12.40
C ASN A 127 14.40 -7.40 13.01
N SER A 128 15.43 -8.04 12.44
CA SER A 128 16.82 -7.90 12.86
C SER A 128 17.53 -6.67 12.28
N GLU A 129 16.81 -5.82 11.53
CA GLU A 129 17.36 -4.71 10.74
C GLU A 129 18.42 -5.10 9.69
N ALA A 130 18.61 -6.39 9.44
CA ALA A 130 19.49 -6.87 8.38
C ALA A 130 18.95 -6.47 6.99
N CYS A 131 17.62 -6.45 6.84
CA CYS A 131 16.91 -5.92 5.68
C CYS A 131 16.15 -4.65 6.08
N LYS A 132 16.48 -3.49 5.49
CA LYS A 132 15.80 -2.23 5.86
C LYS A 132 15.81 -1.18 4.77
N TRP A 133 14.82 -0.30 4.85
CA TRP A 133 14.73 0.88 4.02
C TRP A 133 15.73 1.93 4.47
N VAL A 134 16.54 2.39 3.52
CA VAL A 134 17.53 3.44 3.71
C VAL A 134 17.23 4.56 2.72
N ARG A 135 17.30 5.79 3.20
CA ARG A 135 17.25 6.98 2.34
C ARG A 135 18.63 7.19 1.73
N LEU A 136 18.68 7.29 0.41
CA LEU A 136 19.89 7.58 -0.34
C LEU A 136 20.20 9.07 -0.26
N THR A 137 21.49 9.43 -0.24
CA THR A 137 21.89 10.83 -0.50
C THR A 137 21.73 11.17 -1.98
N ASP A 138 21.77 12.46 -2.31
CA ASP A 138 21.66 12.91 -3.70
C ASP A 138 22.84 12.41 -4.56
N GLU A 139 24.03 12.22 -3.98
CA GLU A 139 25.17 11.58 -4.66
C GLU A 139 24.89 10.09 -4.94
N GLU A 140 24.45 9.34 -3.92
CA GLU A 140 24.18 7.90 -4.04
C GLU A 140 23.06 7.64 -5.04
N LEU A 141 22.02 8.48 -5.02
CA LEU A 141 20.91 8.41 -5.95
C LEU A 141 21.37 8.64 -7.40
N ARG A 142 22.20 9.67 -7.63
CA ARG A 142 22.76 9.94 -8.97
C ARG A 142 23.63 8.79 -9.47
N ALA A 143 24.51 8.27 -8.61
CA ALA A 143 25.34 7.11 -8.95
C ALA A 143 24.47 5.89 -9.29
N ARG A 144 23.38 5.67 -8.54
CA ARG A 144 22.43 4.58 -8.80
C ARG A 144 21.73 4.73 -10.15
N VAL A 145 21.25 5.93 -10.48
CA VAL A 145 20.62 6.23 -11.78
C VAL A 145 21.60 5.93 -12.92
N ILE A 146 22.84 6.40 -12.84
CA ILE A 146 23.88 6.15 -13.85
C ILE A 146 24.10 4.64 -14.01
N HIS A 147 24.27 3.92 -12.90
CA HIS A 147 24.47 2.48 -12.93
C HIS A 147 23.28 1.72 -13.54
N ASN A 148 22.05 2.14 -13.24
CA ASN A 148 20.84 1.56 -13.80
C ASN A 148 20.74 1.80 -15.32
N MET A 149 21.15 2.99 -15.80
CA MET A 149 21.25 3.28 -17.23
C MET A 149 22.29 2.39 -17.91
N GLU A 150 23.45 2.16 -17.30
CA GLU A 150 24.48 1.25 -17.82
C GLU A 150 23.96 -0.20 -17.92
N ARG A 151 23.27 -0.68 -16.88
CA ARG A 151 22.63 -2.01 -16.87
C ARG A 151 21.63 -2.13 -18.01
N GLN A 152 20.79 -1.12 -18.21
CA GLN A 152 19.84 -1.07 -19.32
C GLN A 152 20.56 -1.09 -20.68
N ALA A 153 21.67 -0.37 -20.83
CA ALA A 153 22.47 -0.36 -22.06
C ALA A 153 23.13 -1.72 -22.35
N ARG A 154 23.45 -2.50 -21.31
CA ARG A 154 23.90 -3.90 -21.43
C ARG A 154 22.78 -4.89 -21.78
N GLY A 155 21.53 -4.42 -21.90
CA GLY A 155 20.37 -5.24 -22.24
C GLY A 155 19.66 -5.85 -21.03
N GLU A 156 20.03 -5.49 -19.80
CA GLU A 156 19.25 -5.89 -18.61
C GLU A 156 17.91 -5.13 -18.61
N SER A 157 16.81 -5.81 -18.28
CA SER A 157 15.48 -5.19 -18.20
C SER A 157 15.30 -4.47 -16.86
N VAL A 158 15.94 -3.31 -16.70
CA VAL A 158 15.86 -2.49 -15.48
C VAL A 158 14.58 -1.67 -15.47
N TYR A 159 14.22 -1.10 -16.62
CA TYR A 159 13.01 -0.30 -16.79
C TYR A 159 12.00 -1.01 -17.67
N HIS A 160 10.80 -1.28 -17.14
CA HIS A 160 9.70 -1.85 -17.90
C HIS A 160 8.74 -0.74 -18.35
N PRO A 161 8.52 -0.57 -19.66
CA PRO A 161 7.53 0.37 -20.18
C PRO A 161 6.15 0.06 -19.61
N ARG A 162 5.39 1.09 -19.23
CA ARG A 162 3.98 0.92 -18.91
C ARG A 162 3.25 0.54 -20.19
N HIS A 163 2.57 -0.61 -20.21
CA HIS A 163 1.68 -0.96 -21.31
C HIS A 163 0.52 0.05 -21.34
N THR A 164 0.47 0.89 -22.36
CA THR A 164 -0.68 1.76 -22.60
C THR A 164 -1.86 0.85 -22.94
N ARG A 165 -2.91 0.83 -22.12
CA ARG A 165 -4.16 0.18 -22.52
C ARG A 165 -4.74 1.02 -23.65
N THR A 166 -4.88 0.43 -24.83
CA THR A 166 -5.71 0.98 -25.90
C THR A 166 -7.16 0.97 -25.40
N THR A 167 -7.59 2.07 -24.78
CA THR A 167 -9.01 2.35 -24.64
C THR A 167 -9.54 2.60 -26.05
N LYS A 168 -10.50 1.78 -26.52
CA LYS A 168 -11.32 2.14 -27.68
C LYS A 168 -11.97 3.47 -27.35
N ALA A 169 -11.45 4.56 -27.93
CA ALA A 169 -12.00 5.88 -27.74
C ALA A 169 -13.39 5.91 -28.39
N LEU A 170 -14.44 6.15 -27.61
CA LEU A 170 -15.61 6.80 -28.17
C LEU A 170 -15.15 8.19 -28.58
N THR A 171 -15.20 8.44 -29.88
CA THR A 171 -15.01 9.74 -30.51
C THR A 171 -15.87 10.79 -29.81
N THR A 172 -15.23 11.78 -29.21
CA THR A 172 -15.85 13.09 -29.01
C THR A 172 -14.80 14.11 -29.41
N GLN A 173 -14.90 14.54 -30.67
CA GLN A 173 -14.09 15.60 -31.25
C GLN A 173 -14.36 16.89 -30.47
N CYS A 174 -13.30 17.56 -30.03
CA CYS A 174 -13.36 18.98 -29.74
C CYS A 174 -12.31 19.67 -30.62
N THR A 175 -12.77 20.09 -31.79
CA THR A 175 -12.05 20.92 -32.74
C THR A 175 -12.03 22.35 -32.19
N ARG A 176 -10.84 22.93 -32.01
CA ARG A 176 -10.68 24.39 -32.02
C ARG A 176 -9.62 24.77 -33.03
N THR A 177 -10.14 25.20 -34.17
CA THR A 177 -9.51 25.97 -35.23
C THR A 177 -8.97 27.30 -34.71
N SER A 178 -7.81 27.74 -35.25
CA SER A 178 -7.53 29.11 -35.67
C SER A 178 -6.25 29.13 -36.51
N SER A 179 -6.47 29.31 -37.80
CA SER A 179 -5.56 29.56 -38.92
C SER A 179 -4.80 30.89 -38.82
N VAL A 180 -3.60 30.99 -39.41
CA VAL A 180 -3.24 32.06 -40.37
C VAL A 180 -2.24 31.53 -41.39
N SER A 181 -2.56 31.77 -42.67
CA SER A 181 -1.83 31.43 -43.89
C SER A 181 -0.92 32.59 -44.33
N SER A 182 0.16 32.30 -45.08
CA SER A 182 0.77 33.26 -46.03
C SER A 182 1.50 32.47 -47.12
N ASP A 183 0.93 32.46 -48.32
CA ASP A 183 1.59 32.09 -49.59
C ASP A 183 2.46 33.26 -50.09
N ALA A 184 3.60 32.96 -50.72
CA ALA A 184 4.11 33.69 -51.89
C ALA A 184 5.29 32.94 -52.54
N SER A 185 5.09 32.51 -53.78
CA SER A 185 6.08 31.96 -54.72
C SER A 185 6.90 33.07 -55.39
N ALA A 186 8.18 32.83 -55.69
CA ALA A 186 8.88 33.29 -56.92
C ALA A 186 10.34 32.77 -57.00
N ASP A 187 10.52 31.77 -57.86
CA ASP A 187 11.46 31.68 -58.99
C ASP A 187 12.96 32.11 -58.95
N SER A 188 13.75 31.26 -59.63
CA SER A 188 14.94 31.49 -60.47
C SER A 188 16.39 31.62 -59.93
N ASN A 189 17.19 30.63 -60.41
CA ASN A 189 18.59 30.61 -60.89
C ASN A 189 19.80 30.74 -59.93
N SER A 190 20.71 29.76 -59.94
CA SER A 190 21.80 29.63 -60.94
C SER A 190 22.70 28.40 -60.69
N ASP A 191 23.25 27.90 -61.80
CA ASP A 191 24.30 26.88 -62.04
C ASP A 191 23.87 25.42 -62.26
#